data_AF-A0A962P049-F1
#
_entry.id   AF-A0A962P049-F1
#
_cell.length_a   1.000
_cell.length_b   1.000
_cell.length_c   1.000
_cell.angle_alpha   90.00
_cell.angle_beta   90.00
_cell.angle_gamma   90.00
#
_symmetry.space_group_name_H-M   'P 1'
#
loop_
_entity.id
_entity.type
_entity.pdbx_description
1 polymer ?
#
loop_
_entity_poly.entity_id
_entity_poly.type
_entity_poly.pdbx_seq_one_letter_code
_entity_poly.pdbx_strand_id
1 'polypeptide(L)' 'WQRTIKEQRKEILYDLKETPSLKPLLNDVEWRDMIWGKAVGIAAHETGLDVFPEVCSWTTEQILDPEFLPD' A
#
# COMPACT_ATOMS: atom_id res chain seq x y z
N TRP A 1 11.18 -9.87 -1.89
CA TRP A 1 10.45 -8.77 -1.24
C TRP A 1 10.86 -7.40 -1.76
N GLN A 2 12.09 -6.89 -1.53
CA GLN A 2 12.50 -5.54 -2.01
C GLN A 2 12.25 -5.30 -3.51
N ARG A 3 12.64 -6.23 -4.40
CA ARG A 3 12.38 -6.10 -5.85
C ARG A 3 10.88 -6.03 -6.17
N THR A 4 10.07 -6.87 -5.51
CA THR A 4 8.61 -6.87 -5.68
C THR A 4 7.99 -5.55 -5.22
N ILE A 5 8.43 -5.02 -4.07
CA ILE A 5 7.98 -3.73 -3.53
C ILE A 5 8.28 -2.59 -4.52
N LYS A 6 9.50 -2.56 -5.06
CA LYS A 6 9.90 -1.54 -6.05
C LYS A 6 9.07 -1.61 -7.32
N GLU A 7 8.80 -2.82 -7.83
CA GLU A 7 7.98 -2.99 -9.04
C GLU A 7 6.54 -2.55 -8.79
N GLN A 8 5.91 -3.01 -7.71
CA GLN A 8 4.53 -2.63 -7.38
C GLN A 8 4.36 -1.12 -7.20
N ARG A 9 5.31 -0.44 -6.57
CA ARG A 9 5.28 1.02 -6.41
C ARG A 9 5.37 1.76 -7.75
N LYS A 10 6.19 1.24 -8.65
CA LYS A 10 6.30 1.77 -10.01
C LYS A 10 5.00 1.59 -10.80
N GLU A 11 4.35 0.43 -10.68
CA GLU A 11 3.03 0.17 -11.28
C GLU A 11 1.97 1.13 -10.73
N ILE A 12 1.91 1.32 -9.40
CA ILE A 12 0.98 2.28 -8.78
C ILE A 12 1.18 3.70 -9.36
N LEU A 13 2.42 4.16 -9.50
CA LEU A 13 2.69 5.48 -10.10
C LEU A 13 2.24 5.58 -11.56
N TYR A 14 2.38 4.49 -12.32
CA TYR A 14 1.90 4.41 -13.69
C TYR A 14 0.36 4.47 -13.75
N ASP A 15 -0.33 3.68 -12.92
CA ASP A 15 -1.79 3.65 -12.86
C ASP A 15 -2.38 5.01 -12.45
N LEU A 16 -1.74 5.72 -11.50
CA LEU A 16 -2.14 7.06 -11.10
C LEU A 16 -1.88 8.12 -12.17
N LYS A 17 -0.95 7.87 -13.08
CA LYS A 17 -0.70 8.73 -14.25
C LYS A 17 -1.77 8.52 -15.31
N GLU A 18 -2.12 7.26 -15.61
CA GLU A 18 -3.16 6.91 -16.58
C GLU A 18 -4.56 7.27 -16.07
N THR A 19 -4.80 7.16 -14.75
CA THR A 19 -6.10 7.46 -14.11
C THR A 19 -5.95 8.45 -12.93
N PRO A 20 -5.79 9.76 -13.21
CA PRO A 20 -5.57 10.77 -12.17
C PRO A 20 -6.72 10.90 -11.14
N SER A 21 -7.94 10.48 -11.49
CA SER A 21 -9.10 10.49 -10.59
C SER A 21 -8.98 9.52 -9.41
N LEU A 22 -7.99 8.63 -9.41
CA LEU A 22 -7.68 7.76 -8.27
C LEU A 22 -6.87 8.47 -7.17
N LYS A 23 -6.16 9.56 -7.49
CA LYS A 23 -5.31 10.26 -6.51
C LYS A 23 -6.05 10.74 -5.25
N PRO A 24 -7.28 11.27 -5.32
CA PRO A 24 -8.03 11.65 -4.12
C PRO A 24 -8.32 10.47 -3.18
N LEU A 25 -8.51 9.26 -3.70
CA LEU A 25 -8.77 8.06 -2.89
C LEU A 25 -7.59 7.72 -1.98
N LEU A 26 -6.36 8.03 -2.40
CA LEU A 26 -5.17 7.84 -1.56
C LEU A 26 -5.13 8.73 -0.32
N ASN A 27 -6.01 9.73 -0.24
CA ASN A 27 -6.17 10.61 0.93
C ASN A 27 -7.51 10.39 1.64
N ASP A 28 -8.36 9.49 1.13
CA ASP A 28 -9.62 9.10 1.76
C ASP A 28 -9.34 8.15 2.93
N VAL A 29 -9.71 8.57 4.14
CA VAL A 29 -9.42 7.82 5.37
C VAL A 29 -10.18 6.49 5.40
N GLU A 30 -11.47 6.49 5.06
CA GLU A 30 -12.29 5.27 5.09
C GLU A 30 -11.80 4.25 4.05
N TRP A 31 -11.45 4.73 2.86
CA TRP A 31 -10.89 3.88 1.82
C TRP A 31 -9.55 3.28 2.22
N ARG A 32 -8.67 4.07 2.84
CA ARG A 32 -7.35 3.60 3.31
C ARG A 32 -7.47 2.54 4.39
N ASP A 33 -8.35 2.75 5.37
CA ASP A 33 -8.58 1.78 6.44
C ASP A 33 -9.11 0.45 5.88
N MET A 34 -10.06 0.51 4.94
CA MET A 34 -10.59 -0.66 4.25
C MET A 34 -9.49 -1.42 3.49
N ILE A 35 -8.67 -0.73 2.69
CA ILE A 35 -7.63 -1.37 1.87
C ILE A 35 -6.50 -1.92 2.76
N TRP A 36 -6.14 -1.23 3.84
CA TRP A 36 -5.17 -1.74 4.80
C TRP A 36 -5.63 -3.05 5.44
N GLY A 37 -6.88 -3.11 5.91
CA GLY A 37 -7.45 -4.33 6.48
C GLY A 37 -7.45 -5.51 5.49
N LYS A 38 -7.73 -5.24 4.20
CA LYS A 38 -7.60 -6.27 3.14
C LYS A 38 -6.16 -6.73 2.96
N ALA A 39 -5.20 -5.81 2.93
CA ALA A 39 -3.78 -6.14 2.77
C ALA A 39 -3.27 -6.99 3.95
N VAL A 40 -3.65 -6.64 5.19
CA VAL A 40 -3.36 -7.44 6.39
C VAL A 40 -3.98 -8.84 6.28
N GLY A 41 -5.25 -8.94 5.86
CA GLY A 41 -5.92 -10.24 5.69
C GLY A 41 -5.22 -11.13 4.65
N ILE A 42 -4.78 -10.56 3.53
CA ILE A 42 -4.01 -11.29 2.51
C ILE A 42 -2.68 -11.76 3.09
N ALA A 43 -1.93 -10.87 3.76
CA ALA A 43 -0.63 -11.19 4.34
C ALA A 43 -0.74 -12.27 5.43
N ALA A 44 -1.76 -12.19 6.30
CA ALA A 44 -2.04 -13.19 7.31
C ALA A 44 -2.40 -14.54 6.71
N HIS A 45 -3.24 -14.56 5.67
CA HIS A 45 -3.59 -15.79 4.97
C HIS A 45 -2.37 -16.44 4.28
N GLU A 46 -1.51 -15.66 3.63
CA GLU A 46 -0.33 -16.19 2.91
C GLU A 46 0.78 -16.65 3.85
N THR A 47 0.96 -15.99 4.99
CA THR A 47 2.08 -16.25 5.91
C THR A 47 1.70 -17.12 7.12
N GLY A 48 0.41 -17.20 7.45
CA GLY A 48 -0.08 -17.80 8.69
C GLY A 48 0.27 -17.01 9.95
N LEU A 49 0.73 -15.76 9.82
CA LEU A 49 1.09 -14.88 10.93
C LEU A 49 -0.06 -13.93 11.30
N ASP A 50 -0.09 -13.48 12.55
CA ASP A 50 -1.08 -12.53 13.09
C ASP A 50 -0.39 -11.36 13.81
N VAL A 51 0.72 -10.88 13.26
CA VAL A 51 1.58 -9.83 13.86
C VAL A 51 1.50 -8.50 13.11
N PHE A 52 0.53 -8.36 12.21
CA PHE A 52 0.39 -7.19 11.37
C PHE A 52 -0.33 -6.06 12.11
N PRO A 53 0.08 -4.79 11.92
CA PRO A 53 -0.55 -3.69 12.65
C PRO A 53 -1.97 -3.43 12.13
N GLU A 54 -2.87 -3.07 13.04
CA GLU A 54 -4.28 -2.77 12.72
C GLU A 54 -4.43 -1.50 11.85
N VAL A 55 -3.48 -0.57 11.96
CA VAL A 55 -3.48 0.70 11.23
C VAL A 55 -2.23 0.79 10.35
N CYS A 56 -2.42 1.29 9.12
CA CYS A 56 -1.32 1.52 8.19
C CYS A 56 -0.29 2.47 8.80
N SER A 57 0.94 1.98 8.98
CA SER A 57 2.04 2.77 9.56
C SER A 57 2.71 3.70 8.54
N TRP A 58 2.32 3.62 7.26
CA TRP A 58 2.93 4.40 6.18
C TRP A 58 2.03 5.55 5.73
N THR A 59 2.66 6.69 5.46
CA THR A 59 1.98 7.81 4.82
C THR A 59 1.79 7.55 3.32
N THR A 60 0.89 8.30 2.68
CA THR A 60 0.69 8.20 1.23
C THR A 60 1.97 8.57 0.47
N GLU A 61 2.73 9.54 0.96
CA GLU A 61 4.04 9.93 0.41
C GLU A 61 5.02 8.76 0.49
N GLN A 62 5.09 8.08 1.63
CA GLN A 62 5.93 6.89 1.80
C GLN A 62 5.48 5.73 0.92
N ILE A 63 4.19 5.56 0.65
CA ILE A 63 3.68 4.50 -0.24
C ILE A 63 4.07 4.79 -1.70
N LEU A 64 4.02 6.05 -2.12
CA LEU A 64 4.29 6.48 -3.49
C LEU A 64 5.77 6.69 -3.79
N ASP A 65 6.64 6.74 -2.78
CA ASP A 65 8.08 6.86 -2.96
C ASP A 65 8.67 5.52 -3.48
N PRO A 66 9.21 5.46 -4.72
CA PRO A 66 9.77 4.24 -5.27
C PRO A 66 11.01 3.73 -4.51
N GLU A 67 11.67 4.58 -3.72
CA GLU A 67 12.87 4.24 -2.96
C GLU A 67 12.61 3.96 -1.48
N PHE A 68 11.40 4.22 -0.98
CA PHE A 68 11.06 3.88 0.39
C PHE A 68 10.96 2.36 0.58
N LEU A 69 11.66 1.87 1.60
CA LEU A 69 11.60 0.50 2.09
C LEU A 69 11.23 0.55 3.58
N PRO A 70 10.22 -0.23 4.02
CA PRO A 70 9.93 -0.37 5.43
C PRO A 70 11.06 -1.13 6.14
N ASP A 71 11.31 -0.77 7.41
CA ASP A 71 12.26 -1.43 8.31
C ASP A 71 11.84 -2.87 8.67
#